data_AF-A0A3D5YGS6-F1
#
_entry.id   AF-A0A3D5YGS6-F1
#
_cell.length_a   1.000
_cell.length_b   1.000
_cell.length_c   1.000
_cell.angle_alpha   90.00
_cell.angle_beta   90.00
_cell.angle_gamma   90.00
#
_symmetry.space_group_name_H-M   'P 1'
#
loop_
_entity.id
_entity.type
_entity.pdbx_description
1 polymer ?
#
loop_
_entity_poly.entity_id
_entity_poly.type
_entity_poly.pdbx_seq_one_letter_code
_entity_poly.pdbx_strand_id
1 'polypeptide(L)'
;MEINEKIILANINEYLLKEIGQNNNESLTRIGKITNISIGESKVVVSQLYSIPIRLQASFANKDNLLTFIENVDKNVLEAKSYRILYKIDEINYNIMEYDQEQIVDIKMHAFYYQE
;
A
#
# COMPACT_ATOMS: atom_id res chain seq x y z
N MET A 1 -19.43 8.15 -1.48
CA MET A 1 -18.76 6.88 -1.05
C MET A 1 -17.89 7.16 0.17
N GLU A 2 -18.08 6.47 1.30
CA GLU A 2 -17.27 6.70 2.52
C GLU A 2 -16.10 5.71 2.56
N ILE A 3 -14.90 6.15 2.16
CA ILE A 3 -13.68 5.38 2.38
C ILE A 3 -13.34 5.42 3.87
N ASN A 4 -13.31 4.25 4.49
CA ASN A 4 -12.95 4.08 5.90
C ASN A 4 -11.67 3.24 6.05
N GLU A 5 -11.13 3.21 7.26
CA GLU A 5 -9.89 2.52 7.61
C GLU A 5 -9.87 1.05 7.17
N LYS A 6 -11.01 0.35 7.29
CA LYS A 6 -11.13 -1.07 6.93
C LYS A 6 -10.91 -1.29 5.43
N ILE A 7 -11.42 -0.40 4.58
CA ILE A 7 -11.25 -0.49 3.13
C ILE A 7 -9.79 -0.23 2.76
N ILE A 8 -9.17 0.78 3.37
CA ILE A 8 -7.74 1.09 3.16
C ILE A 8 -6.87 -0.10 3.56
N LEU A 9 -7.12 -0.67 4.73
CA LEU A 9 -6.37 -1.82 5.24
C LEU A 9 -6.51 -3.04 4.33
N ALA A 10 -7.75 -3.36 3.93
CA ALA A 10 -8.01 -4.45 3.02
C ALA A 10 -7.31 -4.25 1.68
N ASN A 11 -7.33 -3.03 1.14
CA ASN A 11 -6.69 -2.72 -0.13
C ASN A 11 -5.17 -2.91 -0.06
N ILE A 12 -4.50 -2.32 0.95
CA ILE A 12 -3.06 -2.51 1.17
C ILE A 12 -2.71 -3.99 1.30
N ASN A 13 -3.47 -4.73 2.12
CA ASN A 13 -3.19 -6.13 2.41
C ASN A 13 -3.41 -7.06 1.20
N GLU A 14 -4.43 -6.78 0.39
CA GLU A 14 -4.81 -7.64 -0.73
C GLU A 14 -4.03 -7.31 -2.01
N TYR A 15 -3.63 -6.05 -2.23
CA TYR A 15 -3.09 -5.61 -3.51
C TYR A 15 -1.69 -5.02 -3.46
N LEU A 16 -1.25 -4.50 -2.31
CA LEU A 16 0.10 -3.95 -2.19
C LEU A 16 1.08 -4.96 -1.62
N LEU A 17 0.62 -5.83 -0.71
CA LEU A 17 1.46 -6.83 -0.02
C LEU A 17 1.36 -8.25 -0.61
N LYS A 18 0.86 -8.38 -1.84
CA LYS A 18 0.82 -9.64 -2.58
C LYS A 18 1.49 -9.47 -3.94
N GLU A 19 2.29 -10.44 -4.33
CA GLU A 19 2.79 -10.55 -5.69
C GLU A 19 1.73 -11.23 -6.55
N ILE A 20 1.37 -10.60 -7.65
CA ILE A 20 0.55 -11.20 -8.69
C ILE A 20 1.52 -11.90 -9.64
N GLY A 21 1.53 -13.24 -9.62
CA GLY A 21 2.32 -14.01 -10.59
C GLY A 21 1.96 -13.61 -12.01
N GLN A 22 2.94 -13.56 -12.92
CA GLN A 22 2.73 -13.14 -14.32
C GLN A 22 1.75 -14.04 -15.09
N ASN A 23 1.39 -15.19 -14.52
CA ASN A 23 0.32 -16.05 -15.00
C ASN A 23 -0.87 -15.94 -14.05
N ASN A 24 -2.00 -15.47 -14.57
CA ASN A 24 -3.27 -15.15 -13.88
C ASN A 24 -3.92 -16.26 -13.01
N ASN A 25 -3.22 -17.38 -12.75
CA ASN A 25 -3.70 -18.55 -12.02
C ASN A 25 -2.77 -19.02 -10.88
N GLU A 26 -1.66 -18.32 -10.59
CA GLU A 26 -0.79 -18.71 -9.48
C GLU A 26 -1.17 -18.01 -8.18
N SER A 27 -1.11 -18.79 -7.08
CA SER A 27 -1.39 -18.36 -5.72
C SER A 27 -0.72 -17.02 -5.41
N LEU A 28 -1.49 -16.07 -4.88
CA LEU A 28 -0.98 -14.77 -4.44
C LEU A 28 0.08 -14.99 -3.35
N THR A 29 1.35 -14.81 -3.69
CA THR A 29 2.45 -14.94 -2.73
C THR A 29 2.53 -13.66 -1.92
N ARG A 30 2.49 -13.79 -0.59
CA ARG A 30 2.54 -12.63 0.30
C ARG A 30 3.99 -12.13 0.39
N ILE A 31 4.22 -10.89 -0.03
CA ILE A 31 5.56 -10.29 -0.03
C ILE A 31 5.89 -9.54 1.26
N GLY A 32 4.89 -9.17 2.06
CA GLY A 32 5.12 -8.54 3.35
C GLY A 32 3.93 -8.63 4.31
N LYS A 33 4.16 -8.17 5.54
CA LYS A 33 3.15 -8.20 6.60
C LYS A 33 3.06 -6.84 7.28
N ILE A 34 1.86 -6.29 7.38
CA ILE A 34 1.60 -5.08 8.17
C ILE A 34 1.88 -5.39 9.64
N THR A 35 2.78 -4.64 10.25
CA THR A 35 3.06 -4.70 11.69
C THR A 35 2.33 -3.59 12.43
N ASN A 36 2.22 -2.40 11.82
CA ASN A 36 1.47 -1.28 12.36
C ASN A 36 0.93 -0.40 11.23
N ILE A 37 -0.20 0.27 11.47
CA ILE A 37 -0.76 1.24 10.54
C ILE A 37 -1.47 2.35 11.31
N SER A 38 -1.21 3.59 10.93
CA SER A 38 -1.93 4.76 11.40
C SER A 38 -2.49 5.49 10.20
N ILE A 39 -3.80 5.74 10.24
CA ILE A 39 -4.54 6.43 9.19
C ILE A 39 -4.96 7.77 9.78
N GLY A 40 -4.56 8.86 9.12
CA GLY A 40 -4.90 10.20 9.57
C GLY A 40 -6.25 10.67 9.05
N GLU A 41 -6.56 11.93 9.32
CA GLU A 41 -7.81 12.54 8.87
C GLU A 41 -7.82 12.80 7.37
N SER A 42 -8.96 12.52 6.74
CA SER A 42 -9.20 12.83 5.33
C SER A 42 -9.30 14.33 5.09
N LYS A 43 -8.69 14.79 3.99
CA LYS A 43 -8.72 16.20 3.57
C LYS A 43 -9.10 16.30 2.10
N VAL A 44 -9.91 17.29 1.78
CA VAL A 44 -10.22 17.65 0.38
C VAL A 44 -8.95 18.22 -0.25
N VAL A 45 -8.55 17.66 -1.38
CA VAL A 45 -7.46 18.18 -2.22
C VAL A 45 -8.03 19.15 -3.25
N VAL A 46 -9.01 18.69 -4.03
CA VAL A 46 -9.69 19.51 -5.06
C VAL A 46 -11.06 18.91 -5.39
N SER A 47 -12.12 19.73 -5.37
CA SER A 47 -13.49 19.28 -5.67
C SER A 47 -13.87 18.03 -4.86
N GLN A 48 -14.09 16.89 -5.52
CA GLN A 48 -14.45 15.60 -4.93
C GLN A 48 -13.24 14.68 -4.68
N LEU A 49 -12.00 15.14 -4.90
CA LEU A 49 -10.78 14.38 -4.61
C LEU A 49 -10.36 14.59 -3.16
N TYR A 50 -10.26 13.48 -2.43
CA TYR A 50 -9.83 13.44 -1.04
C TYR A 50 -8.48 12.74 -0.92
N SER A 51 -7.73 13.12 0.11
CA SER A 51 -6.44 12.54 0.48
C SER A 51 -6.43 12.17 1.96
N ILE A 52 -5.91 10.98 2.25
CA ILE A 52 -5.72 10.47 3.61
C ILE A 52 -4.24 10.15 3.80
N PRO A 53 -3.55 10.79 4.76
CA PRO A 53 -2.18 10.42 5.10
C PRO A 53 -2.17 9.08 5.85
N ILE A 54 -1.23 8.21 5.50
CA ILE A 54 -1.05 6.88 6.08
C ILE A 54 0.41 6.73 6.51
N ARG A 55 0.60 6.24 7.74
CA ARG A 55 1.89 5.76 8.24
C ARG A 55 1.79 4.24 8.38
N LEU A 56 2.57 3.53 7.59
CA LEU A 56 2.58 2.07 7.54
C LEU A 56 3.92 1.57 8.05
N GLN A 57 3.88 0.59 8.96
CA GLN A 57 5.02 -0.28 9.24
C GLN A 57 4.71 -1.66 8.69
N ALA A 58 5.63 -2.20 7.90
CA ALA A 58 5.50 -3.53 7.33
C ALA A 58 6.83 -4.28 7.43
N SER A 59 6.76 -5.58 7.69
CA SER A 59 7.91 -6.47 7.59
C SER A 59 8.01 -7.07 6.19
N PHE A 60 9.23 -7.08 5.66
CA PHE A 60 9.58 -7.68 4.38
C PHE A 60 10.73 -8.66 4.61
N ALA A 61 10.63 -9.86 4.06
CA ALA A 61 11.61 -10.93 4.29
C ALA A 61 12.99 -10.62 3.68
N ASN A 62 13.02 -9.80 2.64
CA ASN A 62 14.22 -9.32 1.95
C ASN A 62 13.89 -8.02 1.19
N LYS A 63 14.89 -7.40 0.58
CA LYS A 63 14.72 -6.17 -0.18
C LYS A 63 13.92 -6.35 -1.48
N ASP A 64 14.00 -7.50 -2.14
CA ASP A 64 13.25 -7.74 -3.37
C ASP A 64 11.75 -7.64 -3.12
N ASN A 65 11.26 -8.17 -2.00
CA ASN A 65 9.88 -8.03 -1.58
C ASN A 65 9.45 -6.57 -1.32
N LEU A 66 10.35 -5.74 -0.77
CA LEU A 66 10.09 -4.30 -0.60
C LEU A 66 10.00 -3.60 -1.97
N LEU A 67 10.87 -3.95 -2.92
CA LEU A 67 10.82 -3.42 -4.27
C LEU A 67 9.51 -3.81 -4.96
N THR A 68 9.07 -5.07 -4.84
CA THR A 68 7.77 -5.51 -5.36
C THR A 68 6.61 -4.73 -4.74
N PHE A 69 6.66 -4.40 -3.44
CA PHE A 69 5.66 -3.54 -2.82
C PHE A 69 5.62 -2.14 -3.44
N ILE A 70 6.78 -1.53 -3.69
CA ILE A 70 6.87 -0.21 -4.34
C ILE A 70 6.29 -0.28 -5.76
N GLU A 71 6.64 -1.31 -6.52
CA GLU A 71 6.08 -1.54 -7.86
C GLU A 71 4.57 -1.73 -7.83
N ASN A 72 4.05 -2.45 -6.83
CA ASN A 72 2.61 -2.63 -6.65
C ASN A 72 1.91 -1.30 -6.37
N VAL A 73 2.51 -0.40 -5.59
CA VAL A 73 1.94 0.93 -5.36
C VAL A 73 1.82 1.73 -6.67
N ASP A 74 2.83 1.64 -7.54
CA ASP A 74 2.84 2.36 -8.81
C ASP A 74 1.91 1.72 -9.87
N LYS A 75 1.80 0.39 -9.90
CA LYS A 75 1.14 -0.37 -10.98
C LYS A 75 -0.28 -0.81 -10.65
N ASN A 76 -0.60 -1.09 -9.38
CA ASN A 76 -1.90 -1.66 -9.01
C ASN A 76 -2.95 -0.57 -8.78
N VAL A 77 -3.75 -0.32 -9.82
CA VAL A 77 -4.98 0.47 -9.72
C VAL A 77 -6.18 -0.47 -9.86
N LEU A 78 -7.01 -0.56 -8.82
CA LEU A 78 -8.22 -1.38 -8.90
C LEU A 78 -9.20 -0.83 -9.95
N GLU A 79 -9.67 -1.72 -10.82
CA GLU A 79 -10.64 -1.39 -11.86
C GLU A 79 -12.04 -1.09 -11.28
N ALA A 80 -12.40 -1.76 -10.18
CA ALA A 80 -13.67 -1.57 -9.52
C ALA A 80 -13.77 -0.16 -8.91
N LYS A 81 -14.69 0.66 -9.44
CA LYS A 81 -14.90 2.06 -9.02
C LYS A 81 -15.08 2.23 -7.51
N SER A 82 -15.74 1.28 -6.84
CA SER A 82 -15.99 1.31 -5.39
C SER A 82 -14.74 1.11 -4.52
N TYR A 83 -13.62 0.68 -5.11
CA TYR A 83 -12.38 0.40 -4.41
C TYR A 83 -11.16 1.11 -5.01
N ARG A 84 -11.39 2.02 -5.97
CA ARG A 84 -10.32 2.73 -6.66
C ARG A 84 -9.71 3.80 -5.75
N ILE A 85 -8.81 3.33 -4.88
CA ILE A 85 -7.89 4.12 -4.09
C ILE A 85 -6.56 4.15 -4.83
N LEU A 86 -6.02 5.34 -5.05
CA LEU A 86 -4.68 5.54 -5.59
C LEU A 86 -3.73 5.81 -4.43
N TYR A 87 -2.53 5.25 -4.48
CA TYR A 87 -1.54 5.45 -3.44
C TYR A 87 -0.34 6.21 -3.98
N LYS A 88 0.26 7.03 -3.12
CA LYS A 88 1.52 7.71 -3.39
C LYS A 88 2.42 7.50 -2.19
N ILE A 89 3.62 6.96 -2.42
CA ILE A 89 4.66 6.91 -1.40
C ILE A 89 5.35 8.28 -1.33
N ASP A 90 5.49 8.83 -0.12
CA ASP A 90 6.27 10.04 0.11
C ASP A 90 7.66 9.73 0.68
N GLU A 91 7.75 8.73 1.55
CA GLU A 91 9.00 8.36 2.23
C GLU A 91 9.02 6.88 2.58
N ILE A 92 10.19 6.25 2.42
CA ILE A 92 10.48 4.89 2.88
C ILE A 92 11.77 4.95 3.68
N ASN A 93 11.75 4.44 4.90
CA ASN A 93 12.92 4.33 5.76
C ASN A 93 13.23 2.85 6.03
N TYR A 94 14.36 2.38 5.51
CA TYR A 94 14.80 0.98 5.55
C TYR A 94 16.32 0.88 5.71
N ASN A 95 16.82 -0.27 6.18
CA ASN A 95 18.26 -0.50 6.36
C ASN A 95 18.86 -1.09 5.08
N ILE A 96 19.70 -0.32 4.40
CA ILE A 96 20.34 -0.75 3.13
C ILE A 96 21.35 -1.87 3.30
N MET A 97 21.92 -2.05 4.49
CA MET A 97 22.96 -3.06 4.75
C MET A 97 22.38 -4.47 4.98
N GLU A 98 21.07 -4.57 5.26
CA GLU A 98 20.36 -5.80 5.59
C GLU A 98 19.53 -6.29 4.39
N TYR A 99 20.19 -6.55 3.26
CA TYR A 99 19.51 -6.87 1.99
C TYR A 99 18.69 -8.17 2.06
N ASP A 100 19.28 -9.25 2.58
CA ASP A 100 18.71 -10.61 2.60
C ASP A 100 18.04 -10.96 3.94
N GLN A 101 17.81 -9.97 4.80
CA GLN A 101 17.24 -10.17 6.13
C GLN A 101 15.85 -9.56 6.24
N GLU A 102 15.03 -10.16 7.12
CA GLU A 102 13.73 -9.57 7.45
C GLU A 102 13.95 -8.23 8.14
N GLN A 103 13.29 -7.20 7.63
CA GLN A 103 13.35 -5.86 8.21
C GLN A 103 11.96 -5.23 8.29
N ILE A 104 11.73 -4.47 9.36
CA ILE A 104 10.54 -3.63 9.52
C ILE A 104 10.84 -2.28 8.90
N VAL A 105 10.02 -1.89 7.93
CA VAL A 105 10.19 -0.66 7.15
C VAL A 105 9.10 0.33 7.52
N ASP A 106 9.49 1.57 7.79
CA ASP A 106 8.58 2.69 7.99
C ASP A 106 8.26 3.35 6.64
N ILE A 107 6.98 3.42 6.29
CA ILE A 107 6.49 3.94 5.02
C ILE A 107 5.49 5.06 5.30
N LYS A 108 5.76 6.25 4.75
CA LYS A 108 4.80 7.37 4.73
C LYS A 108 4.20 7.47 3.35
N MET A 109 2.88 7.46 3.28
CA MET A 109 2.17 7.48 2.01
C MET A 109 0.84 8.24 2.14
N HIS A 110 0.26 8.60 1.00
CA HIS A 110 -1.10 9.11 0.91
C HIS A 110 -1.97 8.16 0.11
N ALA A 111 -3.21 7.99 0.56
CA ALA A 111 -4.30 7.39 -0.21
C ALA A 111 -5.17 8.50 -0.80
N PHE A 112 -5.50 8.40 -2.07
CA PHE A 112 -6.36 9.32 -2.80
C PHE A 112 -7.59 8.59 -3.33
N TYR A 113 -8.76 9.21 -3.18
CA TYR A 113 -10.02 8.66 -3.65
C TYR A 113 -11.01 9.77 -3.98
N TYR A 114 -12.00 9.45 -4.82
CA TYR A 114 -13.09 10.35 -5.14
C TYR A 114 -14.32 10.03 -4.28
N GLN A 115 -14.97 11.07 -3.76
CA GLN A 115 -16.23 10.96 -3.04
C GLN A 115 -17.32 11.67 -3.85
N GLU A 116 -18.20 10.87 -4.46
CA GLU A 116 -19.52 11.30 -4.94
C GLU A 116 -20.47 11.53 -3.76
#